data_AF-A0A8H6ACS7-F1
#
_entry.id   AF-A0A8H6ACS7-F1
#
_cell.length_a   1.000
_cell.length_b   1.000
_cell.length_c   1.000
_cell.angle_alpha   90.00
_cell.angle_beta   90.00
_cell.angle_gamma   90.00
#
_symmetry.space_group_name_H-M   'P 1'
#
loop_
_entity.id
_entity.type
_entity.pdbx_description
1 polymer ?
#
loop_
_entity_poly.entity_id
_entity_poly.type
_entity_poly.pdbx_seq_one_letter_code
_entity_poly.pdbx_strand_id
1 'polypeptide(L)'
;MSTWLANECIGLNEKGYGALLGEASFTSSRIAAHWAALTQKDDKFICVPLNRLPSEVNGGDVEGEKQKIREQILGKDNETIYESKELMTLLRALGSDLNINAFGLNWRYADGRLNDDIEEANYLMRKVVEKLSISTPNDNPVDIKFYLTSTEFKHDEYGACAQNFMRRLGIDRSKENLMVLRNVVMSPFPTRNGFLQKLMDIFKQVVNDVVDKCRERNCVTHPEHHNFLIQGIKDPSDIYLVYRPNFQLARSRRQLIFRVCLDSDSMDIYRTVKDQATTPIFLKTTQETCLEEIINNVKTNKEFKLPGNLCNEQGRVSLSQQRHQLLTDNRDHLGQKAIDVHICKIIKNRSLSSRNREPTYPRDFMPFYLYGSNEEKHLSHMLLKSPNVELCAAGLKLELDSQIEDEDLRKGVILCLTDRYEAYMQPIQAPSPNNSFFAPRRIFNVKIWPDLKRPDESGPDLLPESLKDFGPEIASGTLELPATTELLVDSVNINKDPYAATPDGNAEEWRKLFDEIRAKLKDPALPETTQPEKKA
;
A
#
# COMPACT_ATOMS: atom_id res chain seq x y z
N MET A 1 -29.06 33.57 21.82
CA MET A 1 -28.28 34.81 22.00
C MET A 1 -27.18 34.97 20.95
N SER A 2 -26.18 34.09 20.84
CA SER A 2 -25.07 34.24 19.87
C SER A 2 -25.54 34.41 18.41
N THR A 3 -26.42 33.55 17.92
CA THR A 3 -26.97 33.64 16.55
C THR A 3 -27.73 34.93 16.30
N TRP A 4 -28.51 35.39 17.29
CA TRP A 4 -29.26 36.62 17.18
C TRP A 4 -28.32 37.83 17.03
N LEU A 5 -27.29 37.93 17.88
CA LEU A 5 -26.30 39.01 17.79
C LEU A 5 -25.58 39.01 16.43
N ALA A 6 -25.20 37.83 15.92
CA ALA A 6 -24.58 37.73 14.60
C ALA A 6 -25.52 38.23 13.49
N ASN A 7 -26.81 37.88 13.54
CA ASN A 7 -27.79 38.31 12.56
C ASN A 7 -28.02 39.83 12.57
N GLU A 8 -28.07 40.43 13.76
CA GLU A 8 -28.23 41.88 13.90
C GLU A 8 -26.96 42.66 13.50
N CYS A 9 -25.77 42.18 13.88
CA CYS A 9 -24.52 42.88 13.59
C CYS A 9 -24.06 42.71 12.15
N ILE A 10 -24.20 41.52 11.57
CA ILE A 10 -23.76 41.24 10.20
C ILE A 10 -24.87 41.64 9.22
N GLY A 11 -26.12 41.30 9.52
CA GLY A 11 -27.29 41.57 8.66
C GLY A 11 -27.60 40.41 7.72
N LEU A 12 -28.84 39.91 7.75
CA LEU A 12 -29.36 38.86 6.88
C LEU A 12 -29.79 39.41 5.50
N ASN A 13 -28.88 40.06 4.79
CA ASN A 13 -29.12 40.66 3.48
C ASN A 13 -27.83 40.71 2.63
N GLU A 14 -27.93 41.24 1.41
CA GLU A 14 -26.84 41.32 0.44
C GLU A 14 -25.67 42.21 0.88
N LYS A 15 -25.92 43.20 1.75
CA LYS A 15 -24.87 44.11 2.28
C LYS A 15 -24.21 43.58 3.55
N GLY A 16 -24.82 42.57 4.18
CA GLY A 16 -24.35 41.91 5.38
C GLY A 16 -23.70 40.56 5.07
N TYR A 17 -24.38 39.47 5.43
CA TYR A 17 -23.92 38.10 5.14
C TYR A 17 -23.67 37.89 3.64
N GLY A 18 -24.44 38.52 2.75
CA GLY A 18 -24.19 38.44 1.31
C GLY A 18 -22.83 39.01 0.91
N ALA A 19 -22.42 40.14 1.49
CA ALA A 19 -21.11 40.72 1.24
C ALA A 19 -19.98 39.85 1.81
N LEU A 20 -20.14 39.39 3.06
CA LEU A 20 -19.16 38.51 3.71
C LEU A 20 -18.96 37.19 2.95
N LEU A 21 -20.06 36.53 2.58
CA LEU A 21 -20.02 35.29 1.79
C LEU A 21 -19.56 35.55 0.35
N GLY A 22 -19.86 36.73 -0.20
CA GLY A 22 -19.35 37.18 -1.50
C GLY A 22 -17.83 37.24 -1.53
N GLU A 23 -17.19 37.80 -0.50
CA GLU A 23 -15.72 37.83 -0.37
C GLU A 23 -15.12 36.42 -0.22
N ALA A 24 -15.76 35.56 0.58
CA ALA A 24 -15.35 34.15 0.68
C ALA A 24 -15.50 33.42 -0.68
N SER A 25 -16.53 33.74 -1.46
CA SER A 25 -16.77 33.13 -2.77
C SER A 25 -15.80 33.62 -3.84
N PHE A 26 -15.47 34.91 -3.82
CA PHE A 26 -14.39 35.46 -4.63
C PHE A 26 -13.06 34.78 -4.28
N THR A 27 -12.76 34.64 -3.00
CA THR A 27 -11.59 33.89 -2.52
C THR A 27 -11.59 32.45 -3.01
N SER A 28 -12.72 31.76 -2.91
CA SER A 28 -12.86 30.37 -3.37
C SER A 28 -12.54 30.24 -4.85
N SER A 29 -13.07 31.15 -5.67
CA SER A 29 -12.84 31.17 -7.11
C SER A 29 -11.37 31.45 -7.45
N ARG A 30 -10.72 32.34 -6.70
CA ARG A 30 -9.28 32.64 -6.83
C ARG A 30 -8.43 31.41 -6.53
N ILE A 31 -8.77 30.65 -5.48
CA ILE A 31 -8.10 29.40 -5.16
C ILE A 31 -8.40 28.32 -6.22
N ALA A 32 -9.64 28.24 -6.73
CA ALA A 32 -10.00 27.32 -7.81
C ALA A 32 -9.21 27.57 -9.10
N ALA A 33 -8.93 28.84 -9.43
CA ALA A 33 -8.05 29.20 -10.53
C ALA A 33 -6.64 28.60 -10.37
N HIS A 34 -6.10 28.59 -9.15
CA HIS A 34 -4.86 27.90 -8.87
C HIS A 34 -4.99 26.40 -9.12
N TRP A 35 -5.99 25.71 -8.58
CA TRP A 35 -6.18 24.27 -8.81
C TRP A 35 -6.31 23.90 -10.29
N ALA A 36 -7.01 24.72 -11.07
CA ALA A 36 -7.23 24.47 -12.49
C ALA A 36 -5.98 24.62 -13.37
N ALA A 37 -5.06 25.51 -12.99
CA ALA A 37 -3.90 25.87 -13.80
C ALA A 37 -2.56 25.67 -13.10
N LEU A 38 -2.55 24.96 -11.96
CA LEU A 38 -1.38 24.78 -11.09
C LEU A 38 -0.19 24.15 -11.82
N THR A 39 -0.50 23.12 -12.62
CA THR A 39 0.44 22.21 -13.25
C THR A 39 0.45 22.39 -14.76
N GLN A 40 1.59 22.14 -15.39
CA GLN A 40 1.83 22.11 -16.84
C GLN A 40 2.08 20.68 -17.31
N LYS A 41 2.22 20.50 -18.63
CA LYS A 41 2.32 19.19 -19.29
C LYS A 41 3.44 18.32 -18.69
N ASP A 42 4.62 18.91 -18.47
CA ASP A 42 5.86 18.21 -18.11
C ASP A 42 6.16 18.25 -16.61
N ASP A 43 5.26 18.81 -15.79
CA ASP A 43 5.42 18.79 -14.34
C ASP A 43 5.39 17.35 -13.81
N LYS A 44 6.10 17.12 -12.69
CA LYS A 44 6.17 15.79 -12.03
C LYS A 44 4.80 15.26 -11.63
N PHE A 45 3.80 16.13 -11.47
CA PHE A 45 2.44 15.80 -11.10
C PHE A 45 1.43 16.63 -11.86
N ILE A 46 0.18 16.17 -11.84
CA ILE A 46 -0.98 16.89 -12.34
C ILE A 46 -1.93 17.23 -11.18
N CYS A 47 -2.56 18.38 -11.26
CA CYS A 47 -3.65 18.79 -10.38
C CYS A 47 -4.91 18.97 -11.23
N VAL A 48 -5.99 18.29 -10.85
CA VAL A 48 -7.23 18.28 -11.63
C VAL A 48 -8.39 18.69 -10.72
N PRO A 49 -9.05 19.83 -10.95
CA PRO A 49 -10.23 20.22 -10.20
C PRO A 49 -11.43 19.35 -10.57
N LEU A 50 -12.30 19.03 -9.60
CA LEU A 50 -13.53 18.29 -9.86
C LEU A 50 -14.43 19.03 -10.85
N ASN A 51 -14.64 20.32 -10.60
CA ASN A 51 -15.35 21.21 -11.51
C ASN A 51 -14.49 21.45 -12.76
N ARG A 52 -15.06 21.15 -13.93
CA ARG A 52 -14.39 21.30 -15.23
C ARG A 52 -14.25 22.77 -15.61
N LEU A 53 -13.18 23.08 -16.30
CA LEU A 53 -13.01 24.36 -16.99
C LEU A 53 -14.10 24.56 -18.06
N PRO A 54 -14.50 25.81 -18.37
CA PRO A 54 -15.45 26.09 -19.45
C PRO A 54 -15.04 25.46 -20.79
N SER A 55 -13.76 25.52 -21.13
CA SER A 55 -13.20 24.85 -22.32
C SER A 55 -13.36 23.33 -22.30
N GLU A 56 -13.21 22.68 -21.15
CA GLU A 56 -13.43 21.23 -21.00
C GLU A 56 -14.90 20.83 -21.20
N VAL A 57 -15.84 21.71 -20.84
CA VAL A 57 -17.28 21.45 -21.01
C VAL A 57 -17.72 21.68 -22.45
N ASN A 58 -17.21 22.74 -23.07
CA ASN A 58 -17.67 23.20 -24.39
C ASN A 58 -16.81 22.66 -25.55
N GLY A 59 -15.77 21.86 -25.28
CA GLY A 59 -14.86 21.31 -26.29
C GLY A 59 -13.89 22.34 -26.88
N GLY A 60 -13.49 23.34 -26.08
CA GLY A 60 -12.56 24.40 -26.47
C GLY A 60 -11.08 24.07 -26.18
N ASP A 61 -10.21 25.07 -26.31
CA ASP A 61 -8.79 24.96 -26.00
C ASP A 61 -8.51 25.04 -24.49
N VAL A 62 -8.33 23.87 -23.88
CA VAL A 62 -8.12 23.72 -22.43
C VAL A 62 -6.78 24.29 -21.96
N GLU A 63 -5.70 24.08 -22.72
CA GLU A 63 -4.40 24.62 -22.29
C GLU A 63 -4.27 26.11 -22.56
N GLY A 64 -4.89 26.63 -23.63
CA GLY A 64 -5.02 28.08 -23.83
C GLY A 64 -5.77 28.77 -22.69
N GLU A 65 -6.87 28.18 -22.21
CA GLU A 65 -7.62 28.71 -21.06
C GLU A 65 -6.78 28.65 -19.77
N LYS A 66 -6.08 27.53 -19.50
CA LYS A 66 -5.15 27.44 -18.36
C LYS A 66 -4.01 28.45 -18.46
N GLN A 67 -3.44 28.66 -19.65
CA GLN A 67 -2.40 29.67 -19.87
C GLN A 67 -2.91 31.06 -19.54
N LYS A 68 -4.11 31.42 -20.03
CA LYS A 68 -4.76 32.68 -19.69
C LYS A 68 -4.98 32.83 -18.18
N ILE A 69 -5.41 31.77 -17.48
CA ILE A 69 -5.53 31.78 -16.01
C ILE A 69 -4.17 32.10 -15.36
N ARG A 70 -3.09 31.41 -15.77
CA ARG A 70 -1.73 31.64 -15.24
C ARG A 70 -1.25 33.08 -15.45
N GLU A 71 -1.49 33.64 -16.63
CA GLU A 71 -0.96 34.95 -17.02
C GLU A 71 -1.79 36.13 -16.49
N GLN A 72 -3.11 35.97 -16.41
CA GLN A 72 -4.04 37.08 -16.18
C GLN A 72 -4.84 36.99 -14.88
N ILE A 73 -4.84 35.85 -14.19
CA ILE A 73 -5.52 35.69 -12.89
C ILE A 73 -4.49 35.40 -11.79
N LEU A 74 -3.66 34.38 -11.95
CA LEU A 74 -2.73 33.99 -10.88
C LEU A 74 -1.73 35.11 -10.57
N GLY A 75 -1.52 35.38 -9.28
CA GLY A 75 -0.60 36.43 -8.81
C GLY A 75 -1.04 37.88 -9.08
N LYS A 76 -2.15 38.13 -9.78
CA LYS A 76 -2.70 39.48 -9.96
C LYS A 76 -3.41 39.98 -8.70
N ASP A 77 -3.43 41.29 -8.52
CA ASP A 77 -4.23 41.92 -7.47
C ASP A 77 -5.74 41.84 -7.77
N ASN A 78 -6.55 42.16 -6.77
CA ASN A 78 -8.00 41.99 -6.88
C ASN A 78 -8.61 43.03 -7.82
N GLU A 79 -8.07 44.25 -7.80
CA GLU A 79 -8.50 45.40 -8.58
C GLU A 79 -8.36 45.11 -10.08
N THR A 80 -7.20 44.61 -10.53
CA THR A 80 -6.96 44.24 -11.94
C THR A 80 -7.97 43.22 -12.43
N ILE A 81 -8.28 42.22 -11.60
CA ILE A 81 -9.23 41.16 -11.98
C ILE A 81 -10.65 41.74 -12.01
N TYR A 82 -11.02 42.53 -11.00
CA TYR A 82 -12.35 43.10 -10.84
C TYR A 82 -12.73 44.07 -11.97
N GLU A 83 -11.78 44.90 -12.41
CA GLU A 83 -11.98 45.86 -13.51
C GLU A 83 -12.17 45.18 -14.87
N SER A 84 -11.68 43.95 -15.03
CA SER A 84 -11.88 43.16 -16.24
C SER A 84 -13.15 42.31 -16.17
N LYS A 85 -14.19 42.74 -16.90
CA LYS A 85 -15.44 41.97 -17.06
C LYS A 85 -15.18 40.55 -17.59
N GLU A 86 -14.20 40.39 -18.47
CA GLU A 86 -13.81 39.11 -19.05
C GLU A 86 -13.19 38.19 -17.99
N LEU A 87 -12.24 38.69 -17.20
CA LEU A 87 -11.61 37.90 -16.14
C LEU A 87 -12.59 37.57 -15.01
N MET A 88 -13.48 38.49 -14.64
CA MET A 88 -14.54 38.20 -13.68
C MET A 88 -15.53 37.16 -14.19
N THR A 89 -15.83 37.16 -15.50
CA THR A 89 -16.70 36.13 -16.09
C THR A 89 -16.04 34.77 -16.05
N LEU A 90 -14.76 34.69 -16.43
CA LEU A 90 -13.98 33.46 -16.33
C LEU A 90 -13.90 32.99 -14.88
N LEU A 91 -13.50 33.87 -13.95
CA LEU A 91 -13.31 33.54 -12.54
C LEU A 91 -14.58 32.99 -11.88
N ARG A 92 -15.75 33.56 -12.19
CA ARG A 92 -17.06 33.07 -11.70
C ARG A 92 -17.43 31.68 -12.20
N ALA A 93 -16.82 31.23 -13.29
CA ALA A 93 -17.03 29.89 -13.85
C ALA A 93 -16.03 28.85 -13.29
N LEU A 94 -15.12 29.24 -12.39
CA LEU A 94 -14.11 28.35 -11.82
C LEU A 94 -14.51 27.84 -10.44
N GLY A 95 -14.37 26.53 -10.25
CA GLY A 95 -14.47 25.90 -8.94
C GLY A 95 -15.89 25.55 -8.50
N SER A 96 -16.07 25.48 -7.19
CA SER A 96 -17.28 25.01 -6.52
C SER A 96 -18.45 25.99 -6.62
N ASP A 97 -19.67 25.43 -6.65
CA ASP A 97 -20.91 26.22 -6.56
C ASP A 97 -21.02 26.98 -5.22
N LEU A 98 -20.54 26.38 -4.12
CA LEU A 98 -20.69 26.91 -2.75
C LEU A 98 -19.41 26.73 -1.90
N ASN A 99 -18.29 27.25 -2.38
CA ASN A 99 -17.03 27.43 -1.62
C ASN A 99 -16.35 26.17 -1.09
N ILE A 100 -16.64 25.00 -1.66
CA ILE A 100 -15.98 23.73 -1.34
C ILE A 100 -15.32 23.19 -2.60
N ASN A 101 -14.07 23.57 -2.82
CA ASN A 101 -13.29 23.12 -3.96
C ASN A 101 -12.80 21.69 -3.72
N ALA A 102 -13.14 20.79 -4.64
CA ALA A 102 -12.63 19.42 -4.67
C ALA A 102 -11.64 19.28 -5.84
N PHE A 103 -10.54 18.57 -5.62
CA PHE A 103 -9.52 18.33 -6.64
C PHE A 103 -8.74 17.03 -6.36
N GLY A 104 -8.15 16.47 -7.40
CA GLY A 104 -7.37 15.24 -7.35
C GLY A 104 -5.95 15.49 -7.82
N LEU A 105 -5.04 14.62 -7.38
CA LEU A 105 -3.65 14.62 -7.81
C LEU A 105 -3.31 13.29 -8.47
N ASN A 106 -2.43 13.35 -9.45
CA ASN A 106 -1.74 12.19 -9.97
C ASN A 106 -0.30 12.56 -10.35
N TRP A 107 0.56 11.59 -10.60
CA TRP A 107 1.99 11.81 -10.77
C TRP A 107 2.58 11.07 -11.96
N ARG A 108 3.74 11.54 -12.42
CA ARG A 108 4.48 10.94 -13.53
C ARG A 108 5.69 10.17 -13.04
N TYR A 109 5.96 9.02 -13.64
CA TYR A 109 7.23 8.33 -13.52
C TYR A 109 8.40 9.20 -14.03
N ALA A 110 9.63 8.77 -13.77
CA ALA A 110 10.82 9.49 -14.21
C ALA A 110 10.93 9.60 -15.75
N ASP A 111 10.31 8.67 -16.49
CA ASP A 111 10.21 8.65 -17.95
C ASP A 111 9.10 9.57 -18.52
N GLY A 112 8.35 10.28 -17.65
CA GLY A 112 7.26 11.17 -18.04
C GLY A 112 5.89 10.48 -18.21
N ARG A 113 5.82 9.15 -18.15
CA ARG A 113 4.55 8.41 -18.20
C ARG A 113 3.70 8.76 -16.98
N LEU A 114 2.42 9.07 -17.21
CA LEU A 114 1.46 9.30 -16.13
C LEU A 114 1.12 7.97 -15.45
N ASN A 115 1.03 7.99 -14.12
CA ASN A 115 0.55 6.85 -13.34
C ASN A 115 -0.90 6.50 -13.73
N ASP A 116 -1.16 5.23 -14.00
CA ASP A 116 -2.49 4.68 -14.34
C ASP A 116 -3.07 3.81 -13.20
N ASP A 117 -2.41 3.77 -12.04
CA ASP A 117 -2.78 2.98 -10.87
C ASP A 117 -3.54 3.84 -9.83
N ILE A 118 -4.79 3.48 -9.56
CA ILE A 118 -5.66 4.18 -8.60
C ILE A 118 -5.08 4.16 -7.18
N GLU A 119 -4.44 3.06 -6.77
CA GLU A 119 -3.91 2.95 -5.42
C GLU A 119 -2.71 3.89 -5.23
N GLU A 120 -1.89 4.06 -6.27
CA GLU A 120 -0.74 4.98 -6.22
C GLU A 120 -1.17 6.46 -6.31
N ALA A 121 -2.27 6.75 -7.00
CA ALA A 121 -2.87 8.09 -6.97
C ALA A 121 -3.46 8.40 -5.58
N ASN A 122 -4.20 7.45 -4.99
CA ASN A 122 -4.72 7.55 -3.63
C ASN A 122 -3.59 7.65 -2.60
N TYR A 123 -2.50 6.91 -2.79
CA TYR A 123 -1.31 6.97 -1.94
C TYR A 123 -0.70 8.39 -1.95
N LEU A 124 -0.51 8.99 -3.13
CA LEU A 124 -0.03 10.37 -3.26
C LEU A 124 -0.94 11.34 -2.47
N MET A 125 -2.24 11.31 -2.73
CA MET A 125 -3.19 12.22 -2.09
C MET A 125 -3.24 12.04 -0.57
N ARG A 126 -3.14 10.80 -0.08
CA ARG A 126 -3.05 10.49 1.34
C ARG A 126 -1.80 11.09 1.97
N LYS A 127 -0.63 10.86 1.40
CA LYS A 127 0.64 11.41 1.92
C LYS A 127 0.70 12.93 1.85
N VAL A 128 0.05 13.54 0.85
CA VAL A 128 -0.08 15.01 0.76
C VAL A 128 -0.96 15.55 1.88
N VAL A 129 -2.15 14.96 2.11
CA VAL A 129 -3.04 15.44 3.18
C VAL A 129 -2.46 15.18 4.57
N GLU A 130 -1.75 14.07 4.79
CA GLU A 130 -1.02 13.80 6.05
C GLU A 130 -0.03 14.93 6.39
N LYS A 131 0.59 15.55 5.38
CA LYS A 131 1.51 16.70 5.58
C LYS A 131 0.80 18.05 5.73
N LEU A 132 -0.46 18.13 5.34
CA LEU A 132 -1.26 19.36 5.28
C LEU A 132 -2.49 19.26 6.18
N SER A 133 -2.44 18.42 7.21
CA SER A 133 -3.51 18.26 8.20
C SER A 133 -2.93 17.70 9.49
N ILE A 134 -3.68 17.79 10.58
CA ILE A 134 -3.38 17.10 11.83
C ILE A 134 -3.98 15.70 11.69
N SER A 135 -3.11 14.71 11.52
CA SER A 135 -3.46 13.30 11.34
C SER A 135 -3.22 12.50 12.62
N THR A 136 -2.28 12.94 13.46
CA THR A 136 -1.94 12.30 14.73
C THR A 136 -1.93 13.32 15.87
N PRO A 137 -2.13 12.89 17.12
CA PRO A 137 -2.02 13.78 18.28
C PRO A 137 -0.61 14.35 18.51
N ASN A 138 0.42 13.75 17.91
CA ASN A 138 1.81 14.21 18.02
C ASN A 138 2.16 15.28 16.97
N ASP A 139 1.28 15.51 15.99
CA ASP A 139 1.51 16.53 14.99
C ASP A 139 1.44 17.91 15.65
N ASN A 140 2.48 18.73 15.45
CA ASN A 140 2.50 20.09 15.94
C ASN A 140 1.71 21.00 14.96
N PRO A 141 0.55 21.56 15.35
CA PRO A 141 -0.27 22.38 14.47
C PRO A 141 0.45 23.65 13.98
N VAL A 142 1.45 24.12 14.72
CA VAL A 142 2.21 25.35 14.39
C VAL A 142 3.16 25.11 13.19
N ASP A 143 3.55 23.86 12.95
CA ASP A 143 4.47 23.50 11.87
C ASP A 143 3.74 23.33 10.52
N ILE A 144 2.43 23.06 10.56
CA ILE A 144 1.59 22.90 9.36
C ILE A 144 1.24 24.28 8.80
N LYS A 145 1.79 24.60 7.63
CA LYS A 145 1.65 25.94 7.00
C LYS A 145 0.43 26.09 6.10
N PHE A 146 -0.22 24.99 5.73
CA PHE A 146 -1.42 25.00 4.93
C PHE A 146 -2.29 23.79 5.30
N TYR A 147 -3.60 24.03 5.44
CA TYR A 147 -4.55 23.01 5.88
C TYR A 147 -5.48 22.60 4.75
N LEU A 148 -5.53 21.31 4.49
CA LEU A 148 -6.48 20.66 3.59
C LEU A 148 -7.23 19.56 4.33
N THR A 149 -8.39 19.22 3.80
CA THR A 149 -9.13 18.01 4.20
C THR A 149 -9.17 17.05 3.01
N SER A 150 -9.62 15.83 3.24
CA SER A 150 -9.84 14.85 2.17
C SER A 150 -11.17 14.14 2.37
N THR A 151 -11.60 13.45 1.34
CA THR A 151 -12.74 12.53 1.35
C THR A 151 -12.48 11.41 0.35
N GLU A 152 -13.35 10.41 0.36
CA GLU A 152 -13.33 9.32 -0.59
C GLU A 152 -14.61 9.35 -1.45
N PHE A 153 -14.44 9.24 -2.76
CA PHE A 153 -15.52 9.05 -3.71
C PHE A 153 -15.68 7.55 -3.93
N LYS A 154 -16.61 6.95 -3.19
CA LYS A 154 -16.89 5.54 -3.32
C LYS A 154 -17.54 5.24 -4.66
N HIS A 155 -17.08 4.19 -5.33
CA HIS A 155 -17.59 3.87 -6.67
C HIS A 155 -19.11 3.65 -6.66
N ASP A 156 -19.62 2.94 -5.66
CA ASP A 156 -21.04 2.61 -5.54
C ASP A 156 -21.93 3.82 -5.20
N GLU A 157 -21.35 4.89 -4.62
CA GLU A 157 -22.08 6.11 -4.25
C GLU A 157 -21.98 7.18 -5.35
N TYR A 158 -20.79 7.38 -5.92
CA TYR A 158 -20.52 8.44 -6.89
C TYR A 158 -20.64 8.00 -8.36
N GLY A 159 -20.60 6.68 -8.63
CA GLY A 159 -20.80 6.09 -9.95
C GLY A 159 -20.06 6.80 -11.08
N ALA A 160 -20.81 7.29 -12.07
CA ALA A 160 -20.26 7.98 -13.23
C ALA A 160 -19.47 9.26 -12.88
N CYS A 161 -19.76 9.93 -11.77
CA CYS A 161 -19.00 11.10 -11.33
C CYS A 161 -17.55 10.72 -10.99
N ALA A 162 -17.37 9.69 -10.16
CA ALA A 162 -16.05 9.18 -9.82
C ALA A 162 -15.31 8.66 -11.06
N GLN A 163 -15.99 7.91 -11.93
CA GLN A 163 -15.41 7.41 -13.17
C GLN A 163 -14.92 8.54 -14.09
N ASN A 164 -15.75 9.57 -14.30
CA ASN A 164 -15.37 10.73 -15.11
C ASN A 164 -14.17 11.47 -14.52
N PHE A 165 -14.11 11.57 -13.19
CA PHE A 165 -13.01 12.26 -12.53
C PHE A 165 -11.70 11.46 -12.59
N MET A 166 -11.76 10.14 -12.39
CA MET A 166 -10.63 9.22 -12.59
C MET A 166 -10.07 9.31 -14.01
N ARG A 167 -10.93 9.34 -15.04
CA ARG A 167 -10.48 9.52 -16.44
C ARG A 167 -9.70 10.83 -16.65
N ARG A 168 -10.16 11.93 -16.05
CA ARG A 168 -9.43 13.22 -16.09
C ARG A 168 -8.09 13.18 -15.34
N LEU A 169 -7.95 12.28 -14.37
CA LEU A 169 -6.68 11.97 -13.70
C LEU A 169 -5.80 10.98 -14.49
N GLY A 170 -6.27 10.44 -15.62
CA GLY A 170 -5.53 9.44 -16.41
C GLY A 170 -5.71 7.99 -15.94
N ILE A 171 -6.78 7.71 -15.19
CA ILE A 171 -7.09 6.38 -14.64
C ILE A 171 -8.38 5.87 -15.30
N ASP A 172 -8.23 5.03 -16.32
CA ASP A 172 -9.35 4.55 -17.14
C ASP A 172 -9.94 3.20 -16.70
N ARG A 173 -9.25 2.45 -15.83
CA ARG A 173 -9.54 1.04 -15.57
C ARG A 173 -9.57 0.72 -14.08
N SER A 174 -10.46 1.38 -13.34
CA SER A 174 -10.66 1.08 -11.92
C SER A 174 -12.13 1.25 -11.49
N LYS A 175 -12.57 0.35 -10.61
CA LYS A 175 -13.80 0.48 -9.82
C LYS A 175 -13.53 0.69 -8.34
N GLU A 176 -12.27 0.89 -7.97
CA GLU A 176 -11.93 1.24 -6.60
C GLU A 176 -12.33 2.69 -6.30
N ASN A 177 -12.40 2.98 -5.01
CA ASN A 177 -12.73 4.31 -4.55
C ASN A 177 -11.60 5.30 -4.86
N LEU A 178 -11.97 6.53 -5.19
CA LEU A 178 -11.03 7.61 -5.47
C LEU A 178 -10.91 8.53 -4.26
N MET A 179 -9.71 8.70 -3.72
CA MET A 179 -9.43 9.74 -2.74
C MET A 179 -9.47 11.12 -3.42
N VAL A 180 -10.02 12.13 -2.74
CA VAL A 180 -10.15 13.49 -3.25
C VAL A 180 -9.72 14.48 -2.18
N LEU A 181 -8.95 15.49 -2.56
CA LEU A 181 -8.57 16.60 -1.70
C LEU A 181 -9.68 17.66 -1.71
N ARG A 182 -9.98 18.20 -0.52
CA ARG A 182 -11.06 19.17 -0.29
C ARG A 182 -10.54 20.42 0.39
N ASN A 183 -10.80 21.56 -0.25
CA ASN A 183 -10.50 22.89 0.25
C ASN A 183 -11.81 23.67 0.48
N VAL A 184 -12.21 23.77 1.75
CA VAL A 184 -13.35 24.59 2.17
C VAL A 184 -12.88 26.02 2.42
N VAL A 185 -13.52 26.98 1.78
CA VAL A 185 -13.12 28.39 1.83
C VAL A 185 -14.18 29.21 2.56
N MET A 186 -13.88 29.58 3.79
CA MET A 186 -14.72 30.47 4.60
C MET A 186 -14.05 31.82 4.88
N SER A 187 -12.77 31.95 4.54
CA SER A 187 -11.99 33.15 4.85
C SER A 187 -12.17 34.21 3.76
N PRO A 188 -12.58 35.44 4.11
CA PRO A 188 -12.66 36.56 3.17
C PRO A 188 -11.31 37.27 2.96
N PHE A 189 -10.23 36.83 3.62
CA PHE A 189 -8.97 37.57 3.72
C PHE A 189 -7.81 37.19 2.77
N PRO A 190 -7.69 35.96 2.24
CA PRO A 190 -6.39 35.47 1.78
C PRO A 190 -6.00 35.97 0.38
N THR A 191 -6.84 36.77 -0.28
CA THR A 191 -6.61 37.26 -1.66
C THR A 191 -5.64 38.43 -1.76
N ARG A 192 -5.26 39.05 -0.62
CA ARG A 192 -4.39 40.23 -0.60
C ARG A 192 -2.91 39.86 -0.42
N ASN A 193 -2.02 40.78 -0.84
CA ASN A 193 -0.57 40.72 -0.60
C ASN A 193 0.12 39.43 -1.07
N GLY A 194 -0.40 38.79 -2.12
CA GLY A 194 0.16 37.55 -2.68
C GLY A 194 0.09 36.34 -1.75
N PHE A 195 -0.75 36.35 -0.71
CA PHE A 195 -0.82 35.26 0.26
C PHE A 195 -1.26 33.93 -0.36
N LEU A 196 -2.23 33.94 -1.29
CA LEU A 196 -2.61 32.73 -2.04
C LEU A 196 -1.42 32.10 -2.77
N GLN A 197 -0.58 32.91 -3.42
CA GLN A 197 0.59 32.39 -4.13
C GLN A 197 1.53 31.65 -3.17
N LYS A 198 1.80 32.23 -1.99
CA LYS A 198 2.63 31.60 -0.96
C LYS A 198 2.05 30.24 -0.50
N LEU A 199 0.74 30.16 -0.29
CA LEU A 199 0.07 28.90 0.07
C LEU A 199 0.21 27.85 -1.05
N MET A 200 0.08 28.28 -2.31
CA MET A 200 0.21 27.38 -3.45
C MET A 200 1.65 26.91 -3.67
N ASP A 201 2.64 27.76 -3.37
CA ASP A 201 4.06 27.37 -3.43
C ASP A 201 4.39 26.31 -2.36
N ILE A 202 3.88 26.49 -1.13
CA ILE A 202 3.95 25.48 -0.06
C ILE A 202 3.31 24.17 -0.52
N PHE A 203 2.10 24.25 -1.07
CA PHE A 203 1.39 23.06 -1.58
C PHE A 203 2.21 22.35 -2.67
N LYS A 204 2.71 23.09 -3.67
CA LYS A 204 3.55 22.53 -4.74
C LYS A 204 4.80 21.83 -4.20
N GLN A 205 5.46 22.44 -3.22
CA GLN A 205 6.64 21.83 -2.60
C GLN A 205 6.28 20.50 -1.93
N VAL A 206 5.23 20.49 -1.10
CA VAL A 206 4.76 19.26 -0.44
C VAL A 206 4.41 18.17 -1.44
N VAL A 207 3.69 18.50 -2.53
CA VAL A 207 3.34 17.51 -3.55
C VAL A 207 4.58 16.97 -4.25
N ASN A 208 5.54 17.82 -4.64
CA ASN A 208 6.78 17.38 -5.27
C ASN A 208 7.60 16.43 -4.38
N ASP A 209 7.74 16.75 -3.09
CA ASP A 209 8.44 15.90 -2.13
C ASP A 209 7.79 14.51 -2.01
N VAL A 210 6.46 14.47 -2.03
CA VAL A 210 5.70 13.21 -1.97
C VAL A 210 5.80 12.45 -3.29
N VAL A 211 5.78 13.14 -4.44
CA VAL A 211 5.94 12.52 -5.76
C VAL A 211 7.31 11.84 -5.89
N ASP A 212 8.37 12.46 -5.39
CA ASP A 212 9.71 11.84 -5.42
C ASP A 212 9.72 10.52 -4.61
N LYS A 213 9.01 10.47 -3.47
CA LYS A 213 8.80 9.21 -2.73
C LYS A 213 7.94 8.22 -3.49
N CYS A 214 6.90 8.66 -4.19
CA CYS A 214 6.06 7.79 -5.02
C CYS A 214 6.88 7.16 -6.17
N ARG A 215 7.78 7.93 -6.78
CA ARG A 215 8.71 7.44 -7.82
C ARG A 215 9.67 6.39 -7.26
N GLU A 216 10.26 6.65 -6.09
CA GLU A 216 11.16 5.70 -5.42
C GLU A 216 10.45 4.39 -5.06
N ARG A 217 9.27 4.51 -4.45
CA ARG A 217 8.37 3.40 -4.09
C ARG A 217 8.00 2.53 -5.28
N ASN A 218 7.86 3.13 -6.46
CA ASN A 218 7.45 2.45 -7.70
C ASN A 218 8.60 2.17 -8.67
N CYS A 219 9.85 2.33 -8.24
CA CYS A 219 11.03 2.02 -9.04
C CYS A 219 11.32 0.52 -8.98
N VAL A 220 11.08 -0.19 -10.09
CA VAL A 220 11.29 -1.65 -10.20
C VAL A 220 12.73 -2.03 -10.53
N THR A 221 13.53 -1.09 -11.04
CA THR A 221 14.89 -1.34 -11.52
C THR A 221 15.97 -1.09 -10.47
N HIS A 222 15.60 -0.61 -9.27
CA HIS A 222 16.57 -0.38 -8.20
C HIS A 222 17.06 -1.73 -7.65
N PRO A 223 18.37 -2.04 -7.70
CA PRO A 223 18.92 -3.25 -7.12
C PRO A 223 18.71 -3.29 -5.60
N GLU A 224 18.43 -4.46 -5.04
CA GLU A 224 18.35 -4.65 -3.59
C GLU A 224 18.77 -6.06 -3.17
N HIS A 225 18.99 -6.23 -1.87
CA HIS A 225 19.16 -7.55 -1.27
C HIS A 225 17.80 -8.24 -1.16
N HIS A 226 17.68 -9.43 -1.77
CA HIS A 226 16.46 -10.22 -1.73
C HIS A 226 16.48 -11.19 -0.56
N ASN A 227 15.30 -11.47 -0.02
CA ASN A 227 15.14 -12.41 1.08
C ASN A 227 14.15 -13.52 0.67
N PHE A 228 14.54 -14.77 0.88
CA PHE A 228 13.75 -15.94 0.52
C PHE A 228 13.66 -16.88 1.70
N LEU A 229 12.47 -17.37 2.03
CA LEU A 229 12.33 -18.56 2.87
C LEU A 229 12.86 -19.78 2.09
N ILE A 230 13.77 -20.56 2.67
CA ILE A 230 14.30 -21.78 2.05
C ILE A 230 13.59 -23.01 2.62
N GLN A 231 13.09 -23.88 1.75
CA GLN A 231 12.29 -25.07 2.09
C GLN A 231 12.79 -26.30 1.35
N GLY A 232 12.62 -27.49 1.97
CA GLY A 232 13.07 -28.77 1.43
C GLY A 232 14.43 -29.16 2.01
N ILE A 233 14.62 -30.42 2.39
CA ILE A 233 15.91 -30.96 2.84
C ILE A 233 16.13 -32.42 2.47
N LYS A 234 15.05 -33.20 2.25
CA LYS A 234 15.16 -34.65 2.02
C LYS A 234 15.80 -34.97 0.68
N ASP A 235 15.41 -34.25 -0.37
CA ASP A 235 16.01 -34.37 -1.71
C ASP A 235 16.75 -33.08 -2.09
N PRO A 236 18.09 -33.11 -2.27
CA PRO A 236 18.87 -31.97 -2.75
C PRO A 236 18.41 -31.40 -4.11
N SER A 237 17.67 -32.19 -4.89
CA SER A 237 17.11 -31.79 -6.17
C SER A 237 15.80 -31.00 -6.04
N ASP A 238 15.12 -31.07 -4.90
CA ASP A 238 13.80 -30.48 -4.66
C ASP A 238 13.85 -29.49 -3.47
N ILE A 239 14.76 -28.51 -3.58
CA ILE A 239 14.85 -27.36 -2.67
C ILE A 239 14.12 -26.16 -3.29
N TYR A 240 13.45 -25.37 -2.47
CA TYR A 240 12.64 -24.24 -2.89
C TYR A 240 13.02 -22.95 -2.19
N LEU A 241 12.98 -21.85 -2.93
CA LEU A 241 13.05 -20.49 -2.40
C LEU A 241 11.71 -19.80 -2.60
N VAL A 242 11.10 -19.37 -1.48
CA VAL A 242 9.86 -18.59 -1.48
C VAL A 242 10.22 -17.14 -1.19
N TYR A 243 10.01 -16.26 -2.16
CA TYR A 243 10.35 -14.84 -2.01
C TYR A 243 9.46 -14.17 -0.97
N ARG A 244 10.05 -13.28 -0.18
CA ARG A 244 9.37 -12.47 0.84
C ARG A 244 8.80 -11.19 0.22
N PRO A 245 7.50 -11.12 -0.08
CA PRO A 245 6.93 -10.00 -0.81
C PRO A 245 6.67 -8.79 0.10
N ASN A 246 6.43 -7.65 -0.52
CA ASN A 246 5.88 -6.47 0.15
C ASN A 246 4.90 -5.75 -0.79
N PHE A 247 3.66 -5.50 -0.33
CA PHE A 247 2.62 -4.85 -1.14
C PHE A 247 2.89 -3.37 -1.39
N GLN A 248 3.82 -2.76 -0.66
CA GLN A 248 4.05 -1.33 -0.63
C GLN A 248 5.17 -0.91 -1.60
N LEU A 249 6.16 -1.76 -1.88
CA LEU A 249 7.26 -1.49 -2.81
C LEU A 249 7.10 -2.22 -4.14
N ALA A 250 7.05 -1.50 -5.27
CA ALA A 250 6.81 -2.13 -6.57
C ALA A 250 7.84 -3.19 -6.95
N ARG A 251 9.12 -2.99 -6.60
CA ARG A 251 10.19 -3.98 -6.82
C ARG A 251 10.02 -5.28 -6.04
N SER A 252 9.22 -5.26 -4.96
CA SER A 252 8.95 -6.43 -4.10
C SER A 252 7.50 -6.91 -4.19
N ARG A 253 6.67 -6.33 -5.09
CA ARG A 253 5.28 -6.75 -5.36
C ARG A 253 5.23 -7.99 -6.25
N ARG A 254 5.89 -9.06 -5.82
CA ARG A 254 5.96 -10.34 -6.54
C ARG A 254 5.75 -11.49 -5.58
N GLN A 255 4.87 -12.42 -5.89
CA GLN A 255 4.82 -13.72 -5.22
C GLN A 255 5.59 -14.73 -6.07
N LEU A 256 6.77 -15.13 -5.59
CA LEU A 256 7.68 -15.99 -6.33
C LEU A 256 7.99 -17.27 -5.54
N ILE A 257 8.01 -18.38 -6.27
CA ILE A 257 8.53 -19.65 -5.78
C ILE A 257 9.50 -20.17 -6.83
N PHE A 258 10.77 -20.32 -6.44
CA PHE A 258 11.80 -20.95 -7.26
C PHE A 258 12.07 -22.36 -6.77
N ARG A 259 12.34 -23.28 -7.70
CA ARG A 259 13.06 -24.51 -7.41
C ARG A 259 14.54 -24.25 -7.66
N VAL A 260 15.36 -24.69 -6.72
CA VAL A 260 16.80 -24.46 -6.74
C VAL A 260 17.58 -25.75 -6.52
N CYS A 261 18.83 -25.71 -6.92
CA CYS A 261 19.80 -26.77 -6.76
C CYS A 261 20.99 -26.21 -5.95
N LEU A 262 21.49 -26.98 -4.99
CA LEU A 262 22.68 -26.64 -4.21
C LEU A 262 23.81 -27.59 -4.57
N ASP A 263 25.04 -27.08 -4.64
CA ASP A 263 26.21 -27.95 -4.69
C ASP A 263 26.41 -28.68 -3.35
N SER A 264 27.27 -29.70 -3.33
CA SER A 264 27.48 -30.55 -2.15
C SER A 264 27.91 -29.74 -0.92
N ASP A 265 28.83 -28.79 -1.10
CA ASP A 265 29.31 -27.89 -0.06
C ASP A 265 28.18 -27.03 0.54
N SER A 266 27.38 -26.42 -0.33
CA SER A 266 26.24 -25.58 0.06
C SER A 266 25.14 -26.39 0.74
N MET A 267 24.90 -27.62 0.28
CA MET A 267 23.92 -28.52 0.88
C MET A 267 24.34 -28.95 2.28
N ASP A 268 25.62 -29.27 2.50
CA ASP A 268 26.13 -29.66 3.83
C ASP A 268 26.07 -28.49 4.83
N ILE A 269 26.36 -27.27 4.37
CA ILE A 269 26.15 -26.05 5.16
C ILE A 269 24.67 -25.90 5.52
N TYR A 270 23.79 -26.01 4.53
CA TYR A 270 22.35 -25.84 4.74
C TYR A 270 21.79 -26.88 5.71
N ARG A 271 22.17 -28.16 5.58
CA ARG A 271 21.78 -29.23 6.51
C ARG A 271 22.24 -28.93 7.94
N THR A 272 23.50 -28.53 8.10
CA THR A 272 24.05 -28.17 9.42
C THR A 272 23.26 -27.04 10.07
N VAL A 273 22.89 -26.02 9.29
CA VAL A 273 22.06 -24.90 9.78
C VAL A 273 20.65 -25.37 10.09
N LYS A 274 20.05 -26.23 9.27
CA LYS A 274 18.71 -26.77 9.45
C LYS A 274 18.59 -27.59 10.73
N ASP A 275 19.55 -28.45 11.03
CA ASP A 275 19.57 -29.30 12.22
C ASP A 275 19.63 -28.47 13.53
N GLN A 276 20.19 -27.26 13.48
CA GLN A 276 20.32 -26.37 14.63
C GLN A 276 19.22 -25.32 14.73
N ALA A 277 18.37 -25.19 13.71
CA ALA A 277 17.42 -24.10 13.60
C ALA A 277 16.23 -24.27 14.57
N THR A 278 15.92 -23.19 15.30
CA THR A 278 14.72 -23.10 16.15
C THR A 278 13.63 -22.22 15.55
N THR A 279 13.90 -21.64 14.37
CA THR A 279 13.00 -20.78 13.59
C THR A 279 13.19 -21.06 12.09
N PRO A 280 12.27 -20.61 11.24
CA PRO A 280 12.43 -20.71 9.79
C PRO A 280 13.75 -20.07 9.31
N ILE A 281 14.35 -20.69 8.30
CA ILE A 281 15.62 -20.26 7.72
C ILE A 281 15.35 -19.50 6.44
N PHE A 282 16.11 -18.44 6.24
CA PHE A 282 16.03 -17.58 5.09
C PHE A 282 17.37 -17.53 4.38
N LEU A 283 17.32 -17.37 3.07
CA LEU A 283 18.44 -16.99 2.21
C LEU A 283 18.33 -15.50 1.92
N LYS A 284 19.31 -14.72 2.39
CA LYS A 284 19.48 -13.33 2.00
C LYS A 284 20.60 -13.20 0.97
N THR A 285 20.34 -12.57 -0.18
CA THR A 285 21.36 -12.40 -1.22
C THR A 285 22.52 -11.56 -0.73
N THR A 286 23.74 -11.93 -1.11
CA THR A 286 24.95 -11.17 -0.72
C THR A 286 25.19 -9.96 -1.62
N GLN A 287 24.59 -9.96 -2.81
CA GLN A 287 24.69 -8.89 -3.79
C GLN A 287 23.32 -8.26 -4.02
N GLU A 288 23.32 -6.96 -4.26
CA GLU A 288 22.14 -6.23 -4.72
C GLU A 288 21.93 -6.52 -6.21
N THR A 289 20.69 -6.90 -6.56
CA THR A 289 20.33 -7.17 -7.95
C THR A 289 18.87 -6.80 -8.18
N CYS A 290 18.47 -6.55 -9.42
CA CYS A 290 17.07 -6.35 -9.74
C CYS A 290 16.35 -7.71 -9.79
N LEU A 291 15.19 -7.83 -9.13
CA LEU A 291 14.41 -9.07 -9.15
C LEU A 291 13.98 -9.49 -10.57
N GLU A 292 13.67 -8.51 -11.43
CA GLU A 292 13.34 -8.75 -12.84
C GLU A 292 14.52 -9.30 -13.63
N GLU A 293 15.75 -8.90 -13.31
CA GLU A 293 16.95 -9.47 -13.92
C GLU A 293 17.11 -10.95 -13.56
N ILE A 294 16.89 -11.32 -12.28
CA ILE A 294 16.89 -12.73 -11.87
C ILE A 294 15.86 -13.51 -12.69
N ILE A 295 14.61 -13.04 -12.72
CA ILE A 295 13.50 -13.71 -13.42
C ILE A 295 13.81 -13.87 -14.91
N ASN A 296 14.26 -12.81 -15.58
CA ASN A 296 14.55 -12.82 -17.02
C ASN A 296 15.72 -13.74 -17.36
N ASN A 297 16.77 -13.77 -16.54
CA ASN A 297 17.89 -14.69 -16.73
C ASN A 297 17.45 -16.14 -16.59
N VAL A 298 16.64 -16.47 -15.57
CA VAL A 298 16.10 -17.84 -15.41
C VAL A 298 15.22 -18.23 -16.59
N LYS A 299 14.38 -17.32 -17.11
CA LYS A 299 13.56 -17.60 -18.31
C LYS A 299 14.40 -17.85 -19.56
N THR A 300 15.49 -17.12 -19.74
CA THR A 300 16.32 -17.15 -20.96
C THR A 300 17.35 -18.29 -20.90
N ASN A 301 18.12 -18.34 -19.83
CA ASN A 301 19.28 -19.23 -19.69
C ASN A 301 18.92 -20.54 -18.98
N LYS A 302 17.69 -20.67 -18.46
CA LYS A 302 17.20 -21.81 -17.66
C LYS A 302 17.96 -22.04 -16.36
N GLU A 303 18.86 -21.13 -16.00
CA GLU A 303 19.64 -21.18 -14.78
C GLU A 303 20.07 -19.77 -14.37
N PHE A 304 20.12 -19.50 -13.07
CA PHE A 304 20.76 -18.31 -12.52
C PHE A 304 21.42 -18.62 -11.18
N LYS A 305 22.72 -18.31 -11.06
CA LYS A 305 23.48 -18.54 -9.84
C LYS A 305 23.38 -17.32 -8.92
N LEU A 306 23.01 -17.55 -7.67
CA LEU A 306 22.78 -16.52 -6.67
C LEU A 306 23.53 -16.86 -5.38
N PRO A 307 24.58 -16.10 -5.02
CA PRO A 307 25.23 -16.26 -3.73
C PRO A 307 24.35 -15.66 -2.62
N GLY A 308 24.23 -16.36 -1.50
CA GLY A 308 23.42 -15.91 -0.38
C GLY A 308 23.90 -16.42 0.97
N ASN A 309 23.47 -15.71 2.01
CA ASN A 309 23.74 -16.04 3.40
C ASN A 309 22.50 -16.63 4.04
N LEU A 310 22.67 -17.73 4.78
CA LEU A 310 21.60 -18.32 5.58
C LEU A 310 21.44 -17.53 6.89
N CYS A 311 20.21 -17.12 7.19
CA CYS A 311 19.86 -16.37 8.40
C CYS A 311 18.51 -16.80 8.96
N ASN A 312 18.24 -16.46 10.22
CA ASN A 312 16.91 -16.55 10.79
C ASN A 312 16.05 -15.31 10.43
N GLU A 313 14.81 -15.29 10.89
CA GLU A 313 13.86 -14.19 10.65
C GLU A 313 14.39 -12.81 11.11
N GLN A 314 15.19 -12.76 12.18
CA GLN A 314 15.80 -11.52 12.67
C GLN A 314 17.03 -11.09 11.86
N GLY A 315 17.34 -11.77 10.75
CA GLY A 315 18.53 -11.53 9.94
C GLY A 315 19.83 -11.91 10.64
N ARG A 316 19.77 -12.61 11.78
CA ARG A 316 20.95 -13.13 12.46
C ARG A 316 21.40 -14.40 11.76
N VAL A 317 22.70 -14.50 11.53
CA VAL A 317 23.30 -15.70 10.94
C VAL A 317 23.13 -16.86 11.92
N SER A 318 22.59 -17.98 11.44
CA SER A 318 22.25 -19.14 12.29
C SER A 318 23.45 -20.03 12.65
N LEU A 319 24.69 -19.56 12.46
CA LEU A 319 25.88 -20.29 12.92
C LEU A 319 26.16 -19.94 14.38
N SER A 320 25.59 -20.74 15.29
CA SER A 320 26.01 -20.73 16.68
C SER A 320 27.48 -21.18 16.79
N GLN A 321 28.27 -20.44 17.56
CA GLN A 321 29.73 -20.46 17.66
C GLN A 321 30.37 -21.73 18.25
N GLN A 322 29.81 -22.93 18.09
CA GLN A 322 30.33 -24.15 18.75
C GLN A 322 30.81 -25.23 17.77
N ARG A 323 31.83 -24.91 16.95
CA ARG A 323 32.93 -25.83 16.53
C ARG A 323 33.89 -25.16 15.55
N HIS A 324 34.57 -24.11 15.99
CA HIS A 324 35.78 -23.60 15.32
C HIS A 324 37.05 -23.95 16.11
N GLN A 325 37.04 -25.06 16.83
CA GLN A 325 38.26 -25.70 17.34
C GLN A 325 38.47 -26.96 16.53
N LEU A 326 39.21 -26.81 15.43
CA LEU A 326 40.13 -27.76 14.79
C LEU A 326 40.33 -27.24 13.36
N LEU A 327 41.27 -26.31 13.23
CA LEU A 327 42.09 -25.96 12.06
C LEU A 327 42.63 -24.53 12.31
N THR A 328 43.62 -24.45 13.19
CA THR A 328 44.57 -23.34 13.21
C THR A 328 45.48 -23.52 12.01
N ASP A 329 45.44 -22.61 11.05
CA ASP A 329 46.61 -21.78 10.72
C ASP A 329 46.30 -20.86 9.55
N ASN A 330 46.77 -19.62 9.71
CA ASN A 330 46.69 -18.46 8.83
C ASN A 330 45.49 -17.54 9.03
N ARG A 331 45.87 -16.29 9.31
CA ARG A 331 45.03 -15.12 9.43
C ARG A 331 44.33 -14.88 8.10
N ASP A 332 43.08 -15.29 8.00
CA ASP A 332 42.14 -14.75 7.02
C ASP A 332 40.74 -14.78 7.64
N HIS A 333 40.09 -13.62 7.60
CA HIS A 333 38.64 -13.41 7.68
C HIS A 333 37.80 -14.63 8.11
N LEU A 334 37.30 -14.61 9.36
CA LEU A 334 36.17 -15.44 9.84
C LEU A 334 34.88 -15.04 9.09
N GLY A 335 34.92 -15.25 7.78
CA GLY A 335 33.91 -14.89 6.81
C GLY A 335 32.78 -15.90 6.85
N GLN A 336 31.58 -15.33 6.95
CA GLN A 336 30.31 -15.93 6.56
C GLN A 336 30.50 -16.82 5.31
N LYS A 337 30.41 -18.15 5.44
CA LYS A 337 30.46 -19.02 4.24
C LYS A 337 29.12 -18.88 3.53
N ALA A 338 29.07 -17.98 2.55
CA ALA A 338 27.93 -17.87 1.64
C ALA A 338 27.69 -19.22 0.96
N ILE A 339 26.43 -19.55 0.74
CA ILE A 339 26.06 -20.68 -0.10
C ILE A 339 25.76 -20.20 -1.51
N ASP A 340 26.05 -21.06 -2.47
CA ASP A 340 25.77 -20.81 -3.87
C ASP A 340 24.48 -21.53 -4.26
N VAL A 341 23.48 -20.76 -4.67
CA VAL A 341 22.17 -21.30 -5.04
C VAL A 341 21.97 -21.20 -6.55
N HIS A 342 21.66 -22.32 -7.19
CA HIS A 342 21.38 -22.37 -8.61
C HIS A 342 19.87 -22.41 -8.83
N ILE A 343 19.28 -21.34 -9.34
CA ILE A 343 17.85 -21.28 -9.64
C ILE A 343 17.58 -22.07 -10.92
N CYS A 344 16.95 -23.23 -10.76
CA CYS A 344 16.75 -24.21 -11.82
C CYS A 344 15.36 -24.05 -12.50
N LYS A 345 14.34 -23.55 -11.79
CA LYS A 345 12.98 -23.38 -12.35
C LYS A 345 12.15 -22.34 -11.60
N ILE A 346 11.30 -21.62 -12.34
CA ILE A 346 10.22 -20.80 -11.77
C ILE A 346 8.98 -21.68 -11.59
N ILE A 347 8.54 -21.86 -10.34
CA ILE A 347 7.32 -22.62 -10.01
C ILE A 347 6.12 -21.69 -10.04
N LYS A 348 6.23 -20.53 -9.39
CA LYS A 348 5.24 -19.45 -9.43
C LYS A 348 5.92 -18.10 -9.57
N ASN A 349 5.32 -17.24 -10.38
CA ASN A 349 5.63 -15.83 -10.51
C ASN A 349 4.34 -15.06 -10.76
N ARG A 350 3.80 -14.48 -9.69
CA ARG A 350 2.59 -13.65 -9.73
C ARG A 350 2.91 -12.21 -9.40
N SER A 351 2.40 -11.27 -10.17
CA SER A 351 2.37 -9.85 -9.82
C SER A 351 1.43 -9.59 -8.65
N LEU A 352 1.88 -8.79 -7.68
CA LEU A 352 1.05 -8.29 -6.57
C LEU A 352 0.66 -6.82 -6.74
N SER A 353 0.91 -6.23 -7.91
CA SER A 353 0.41 -4.90 -8.29
C SER A 353 -1.12 -4.86 -8.16
N SER A 354 -1.70 -3.69 -7.82
CA SER A 354 -3.15 -3.51 -7.61
C SER A 354 -3.98 -4.06 -8.77
N ARG A 355 -3.58 -3.75 -10.01
CA ARG A 355 -4.24 -4.21 -11.24
C ARG A 355 -4.29 -5.73 -11.42
N ASN A 356 -3.46 -6.48 -10.70
CA ASN A 356 -3.37 -7.93 -10.79
C ASN A 356 -3.97 -8.64 -9.58
N ARG A 357 -4.45 -7.90 -8.59
CA ARG A 357 -5.11 -8.45 -7.41
C ARG A 357 -6.59 -8.69 -7.67
N GLU A 358 -7.14 -9.64 -6.92
CA GLU A 358 -8.56 -9.92 -6.95
C GLU A 358 -9.37 -8.77 -6.33
N PRO A 359 -10.56 -8.48 -6.88
CA PRO A 359 -11.42 -7.42 -6.36
C PRO A 359 -11.93 -7.73 -4.94
N THR A 360 -12.01 -9.00 -4.56
CA THR A 360 -12.40 -9.45 -3.22
C THR A 360 -11.55 -10.63 -2.77
N TYR A 361 -11.41 -10.82 -1.46
CA TYR A 361 -10.84 -12.07 -0.92
C TYR A 361 -11.76 -13.27 -1.20
N PRO A 362 -11.21 -14.48 -1.31
CA PRO A 362 -12.00 -15.71 -1.40
C PRO A 362 -12.98 -15.85 -0.23
N ARG A 363 -14.26 -16.13 -0.55
CA ARG A 363 -15.34 -16.20 0.46
C ARG A 363 -15.51 -17.58 1.05
N ASP A 364 -15.29 -18.62 0.25
CA ASP A 364 -15.66 -20.00 0.60
C ASP A 364 -14.46 -20.84 1.05
N PHE A 365 -13.23 -20.29 0.97
CA PHE A 365 -12.00 -21.03 1.26
C PHE A 365 -10.81 -20.10 1.50
N MET A 366 -9.67 -20.69 1.86
CA MET A 366 -8.36 -20.03 1.90
C MET A 366 -7.37 -20.81 1.02
N PRO A 367 -6.85 -20.20 -0.06
CA PRO A 367 -6.06 -20.91 -1.06
C PRO A 367 -4.54 -20.86 -0.83
N PHE A 368 -3.86 -21.95 -1.18
CA PHE A 368 -2.42 -22.12 -1.05
C PHE A 368 -1.85 -22.79 -2.30
N TYR A 369 -0.61 -22.44 -2.65
CA TYR A 369 0.22 -23.27 -3.49
C TYR A 369 0.76 -24.43 -2.66
N LEU A 370 0.52 -25.66 -3.12
CA LEU A 370 1.11 -26.90 -2.61
C LEU A 370 2.13 -27.41 -3.62
N TYR A 371 3.38 -27.56 -3.21
CA TYR A 371 4.49 -27.95 -4.08
C TYR A 371 5.50 -28.82 -3.33
N GLY A 372 6.46 -29.41 -4.05
CA GLY A 372 7.47 -30.30 -3.49
C GLY A 372 7.53 -31.63 -4.22
N SER A 373 7.72 -32.70 -3.46
CA SER A 373 7.69 -34.09 -3.89
C SER A 373 6.80 -34.91 -2.97
N ASN A 374 6.57 -36.18 -3.29
CA ASN A 374 5.81 -37.03 -2.40
C ASN A 374 6.49 -37.27 -1.04
N GLU A 375 7.82 -37.17 -0.96
CA GLU A 375 8.60 -37.30 0.28
C GLU A 375 8.53 -36.06 1.17
N GLU A 376 8.46 -34.87 0.56
CA GLU A 376 8.44 -33.59 1.27
C GLU A 376 7.60 -32.56 0.51
N LYS A 377 6.51 -32.12 1.17
CA LYS A 377 5.55 -31.17 0.61
C LYS A 377 5.61 -29.85 1.37
N HIS A 378 5.35 -28.76 0.67
CA HIS A 378 5.43 -27.39 1.16
C HIS A 378 4.18 -26.60 0.78
N LEU A 379 3.87 -25.59 1.57
CA LEU A 379 2.71 -24.73 1.43
C LEU A 379 3.13 -23.26 1.39
N SER A 380 2.50 -22.47 0.53
CA SER A 380 2.59 -21.01 0.53
C SER A 380 1.23 -20.39 0.19
N HIS A 381 0.72 -19.52 1.06
CA HIS A 381 -0.59 -18.87 0.91
C HIS A 381 -0.67 -18.00 -0.35
N MET A 382 -1.71 -18.14 -1.16
CA MET A 382 -1.88 -17.32 -2.36
C MET A 382 -2.27 -15.88 -1.99
N LEU A 383 -1.48 -14.90 -2.41
CA LEU A 383 -1.65 -13.51 -2.02
C LEU A 383 -2.55 -12.76 -3.01
N LEU A 384 -3.85 -13.04 -2.96
CA LEU A 384 -4.81 -12.59 -3.98
C LEU A 384 -5.23 -11.12 -3.83
N LYS A 385 -5.26 -10.59 -2.61
CA LYS A 385 -5.64 -9.21 -2.31
C LYS A 385 -4.80 -8.64 -1.16
N SER A 386 -4.71 -7.31 -1.04
CA SER A 386 -3.98 -6.59 0.00
C SER A 386 -4.92 -5.72 0.83
N PRO A 387 -4.71 -5.57 2.16
CA PRO A 387 -3.62 -6.17 2.95
C PRO A 387 -3.74 -7.71 3.07
N ASN A 388 -2.68 -8.42 3.43
CA ASN A 388 -2.77 -9.86 3.63
C ASN A 388 -1.73 -10.39 4.63
N VAL A 389 -1.70 -11.69 4.84
CA VAL A 389 -0.72 -12.38 5.68
C VAL A 389 0.06 -13.39 4.84
N GLU A 390 1.38 -13.40 5.03
CA GLU A 390 2.23 -14.47 4.52
C GLU A 390 2.12 -15.68 5.43
N LEU A 391 1.68 -16.81 4.88
CA LEU A 391 1.62 -18.10 5.59
C LEU A 391 2.35 -19.13 4.75
N CYS A 392 3.45 -19.67 5.28
CA CYS A 392 4.21 -20.72 4.62
C CYS A 392 4.49 -21.86 5.60
N ALA A 393 4.53 -23.08 5.08
CA ALA A 393 4.82 -24.28 5.87
C ALA A 393 5.68 -25.26 5.06
N ALA A 394 6.64 -25.92 5.70
CA ALA A 394 7.45 -26.96 5.07
C ALA A 394 7.32 -28.32 5.80
N GLY A 395 7.50 -29.42 5.08
CA GLY A 395 7.39 -30.77 5.66
C GLY A 395 5.98 -31.11 6.12
N LEU A 396 4.98 -30.84 5.28
CA LEU A 396 3.57 -31.09 5.59
C LEU A 396 3.27 -32.58 5.78
N LYS A 397 2.32 -32.89 6.66
CA LYS A 397 1.68 -34.20 6.73
C LYS A 397 0.27 -34.09 6.14
N LEU A 398 0.05 -34.80 5.03
CA LEU A 398 -1.23 -34.88 4.33
C LEU A 398 -1.77 -36.30 4.42
N GLU A 399 -3.05 -36.42 4.80
CA GLU A 399 -3.82 -37.66 4.76
C GLU A 399 -4.93 -37.48 3.73
N LEU A 400 -4.71 -38.01 2.52
CA LEU A 400 -5.54 -37.79 1.33
C LEU A 400 -6.21 -39.10 0.88
N ASP A 401 -7.36 -38.96 0.22
CA ASP A 401 -8.10 -40.05 -0.41
C ASP A 401 -7.39 -40.62 -1.66
N SER A 402 -6.57 -39.80 -2.33
CA SER A 402 -5.82 -40.13 -3.53
C SER A 402 -4.39 -39.59 -3.46
N GLN A 403 -3.45 -40.25 -4.14
CA GLN A 403 -2.08 -39.75 -4.26
C GLN A 403 -2.00 -38.63 -5.30
N ILE A 404 -1.12 -37.66 -5.06
CA ILE A 404 -0.81 -36.59 -6.02
C ILE A 404 0.45 -36.99 -6.76
N GLU A 405 0.43 -36.87 -8.09
CA GLU A 405 1.60 -37.14 -8.91
C GLU A 405 2.74 -36.15 -8.62
N ASP A 406 3.99 -36.64 -8.59
CA ASP A 406 5.16 -35.79 -8.34
C ASP A 406 5.30 -34.67 -9.38
N GLU A 407 4.87 -34.91 -10.62
CA GLU A 407 4.90 -33.89 -11.67
C GLU A 407 3.98 -32.70 -11.34
N ASP A 408 2.81 -32.97 -10.74
CA ASP A 408 1.86 -31.93 -10.34
C ASP A 408 2.38 -31.15 -9.12
N LEU A 409 2.96 -31.84 -8.14
CA LEU A 409 3.65 -31.18 -7.01
C LEU A 409 4.81 -30.29 -7.48
N ARG A 410 5.56 -30.72 -8.49
CA ARG A 410 6.64 -29.93 -9.12
C ARG A 410 6.14 -28.78 -10.01
N LYS A 411 4.85 -28.72 -10.34
CA LYS A 411 4.20 -27.56 -10.98
C LYS A 411 3.59 -26.60 -9.95
N GLY A 412 3.33 -27.10 -8.74
CA GLY A 412 2.62 -26.39 -7.69
C GLY A 412 1.12 -26.43 -7.95
N VAL A 413 0.42 -27.34 -7.28
CA VAL A 413 -1.04 -27.45 -7.31
C VAL A 413 -1.68 -26.44 -6.35
N ILE A 414 -3.00 -26.30 -6.44
CA ILE A 414 -3.78 -25.41 -5.58
C ILE A 414 -4.43 -26.25 -4.49
N LEU A 415 -4.13 -25.94 -3.24
CA LEU A 415 -4.76 -26.53 -2.07
C LEU A 415 -5.65 -25.47 -1.41
N CYS A 416 -6.91 -25.79 -1.17
CA CYS A 416 -7.82 -24.90 -0.45
C CYS A 416 -8.15 -25.48 0.91
N LEU A 417 -8.03 -24.66 1.97
CA LEU A 417 -8.62 -24.97 3.27
C LEU A 417 -10.12 -24.70 3.17
N THR A 418 -10.94 -25.75 3.30
CA THR A 418 -12.40 -25.66 3.08
C THR A 418 -13.17 -25.21 4.32
N ASP A 419 -12.50 -25.16 5.46
CA ASP A 419 -13.05 -24.73 6.76
C ASP A 419 -12.53 -23.34 7.20
N ARG A 420 -11.76 -22.67 6.33
CA ARG A 420 -11.23 -21.33 6.56
C ARG A 420 -11.66 -20.39 5.44
N TYR A 421 -12.44 -19.39 5.80
CA TYR A 421 -13.02 -18.44 4.88
C TYR A 421 -12.22 -17.13 4.92
N GLU A 422 -11.27 -16.96 4.00
CA GLU A 422 -10.28 -15.88 4.06
C GLU A 422 -10.96 -14.51 4.20
N ALA A 423 -11.99 -14.22 3.40
CA ALA A 423 -12.69 -12.94 3.42
C ALA A 423 -13.21 -12.52 4.80
N TYR A 424 -13.63 -13.47 5.64
CA TYR A 424 -14.18 -13.19 6.98
C TYR A 424 -13.11 -13.10 8.07
N MET A 425 -11.86 -13.42 7.73
CA MET A 425 -10.71 -13.33 8.64
C MET A 425 -9.92 -12.05 8.44
N GLN A 426 -10.15 -11.31 7.34
CA GLN A 426 -9.39 -10.12 7.00
C GLN A 426 -9.87 -8.87 7.77
N PRO A 427 -8.96 -7.96 8.18
CA PRO A 427 -7.50 -8.11 8.09
C PRO A 427 -6.96 -9.09 9.15
N ILE A 428 -6.17 -10.07 8.71
CA ILE A 428 -5.56 -11.06 9.63
C ILE A 428 -4.38 -10.40 10.37
N GLN A 429 -4.49 -10.25 11.68
CA GLN A 429 -3.44 -9.72 12.55
C GLN A 429 -2.73 -10.86 13.30
N ALA A 430 -1.78 -11.49 12.63
CA ALA A 430 -0.98 -12.58 13.17
C ALA A 430 0.51 -12.31 12.91
N PRO A 431 1.28 -11.82 13.90
CA PRO A 431 2.70 -11.52 13.72
C PRO A 431 3.60 -12.75 13.91
N SER A 432 3.05 -13.87 14.38
CA SER A 432 3.80 -15.11 14.59
C SER A 432 2.89 -16.35 14.59
N PRO A 433 3.44 -17.56 14.40
CA PRO A 433 2.65 -18.80 14.35
C PRO A 433 1.86 -19.10 15.64
N ASN A 434 2.45 -18.82 16.81
CA ASN A 434 1.83 -19.16 18.10
C ASN A 434 0.57 -18.34 18.40
N ASN A 435 0.43 -17.17 17.79
CA ASN A 435 -0.73 -16.29 17.93
C ASN A 435 -1.65 -16.32 16.69
N SER A 436 -1.53 -17.36 15.86
CA SER A 436 -2.26 -17.50 14.60
C SER A 436 -3.18 -18.72 14.61
N PHE A 437 -4.22 -18.71 13.76
CA PHE A 437 -4.95 -19.94 13.43
C PHE A 437 -4.05 -20.95 12.72
N PHE A 438 -3.00 -20.46 12.03
CA PHE A 438 -1.98 -21.24 11.33
C PHE A 438 -0.84 -21.66 12.29
N ALA A 439 -1.23 -22.21 13.44
CA ALA A 439 -0.33 -22.63 14.51
C ALA A 439 0.18 -24.08 14.31
N PRO A 440 1.31 -24.46 14.95
CA PRO A 440 1.86 -25.81 14.86
C PRO A 440 0.84 -26.89 15.20
N ARG A 441 0.91 -28.04 14.50
CA ARG A 441 0.07 -29.23 14.72
C ARG A 441 -1.44 -29.03 14.52
N ARG A 442 -1.86 -27.88 13.97
CA ARG A 442 -3.26 -27.67 13.59
C ARG A 442 -3.62 -28.52 12.38
N ILE A 443 -4.83 -29.04 12.38
CA ILE A 443 -5.38 -29.87 11.32
C ILE A 443 -6.48 -29.08 10.59
N PHE A 444 -6.47 -29.14 9.26
CA PHE A 444 -7.46 -28.50 8.40
C PHE A 444 -8.02 -29.49 7.39
N ASN A 445 -9.28 -29.27 6.98
CA ASN A 445 -9.88 -29.99 5.85
C ASN A 445 -9.43 -29.34 4.55
N VAL A 446 -8.98 -30.15 3.60
CA VAL A 446 -8.39 -29.68 2.35
C VAL A 446 -8.98 -30.36 1.13
N LYS A 447 -8.97 -29.62 0.04
CA LYS A 447 -9.22 -30.11 -1.32
C LYS A 447 -8.16 -29.55 -2.26
N ILE A 448 -7.80 -30.32 -3.28
CA ILE A 448 -6.63 -30.06 -4.12
C ILE A 448 -7.02 -30.11 -5.60
N TRP A 449 -6.56 -29.12 -6.36
CA TRP A 449 -6.81 -28.97 -7.79
C TRP A 449 -5.55 -28.62 -8.57
N PRO A 450 -5.49 -28.93 -9.87
CA PRO A 450 -4.41 -28.44 -10.71
C PRO A 450 -4.45 -26.90 -10.78
N ASP A 451 -3.27 -26.26 -10.81
CA ASP A 451 -3.19 -24.85 -11.20
C ASP A 451 -3.32 -24.76 -12.71
N LEU A 452 -4.46 -24.25 -13.19
CA LEU A 452 -4.74 -24.07 -14.62
C LEU A 452 -3.98 -22.88 -15.22
N LYS A 453 -3.34 -22.06 -14.38
CA LYS A 453 -2.59 -20.87 -14.79
C LYS A 453 -1.13 -21.23 -15.05
N ARG A 454 -0.55 -20.63 -16.09
CA ARG A 454 0.89 -20.76 -16.37
C ARG A 454 1.71 -20.22 -15.19
N PRO A 455 2.93 -20.70 -14.94
CA PRO A 455 3.77 -20.24 -13.83
C PRO A 455 4.01 -18.73 -13.75
N ASP A 456 3.89 -18.00 -14.86
CA ASP A 456 4.11 -16.54 -14.93
C ASP A 456 2.85 -15.72 -15.25
N GLU A 457 1.68 -16.35 -15.30
CA GLU A 457 0.41 -15.64 -15.43
C GLU A 457 0.07 -14.93 -14.12
N SER A 458 -0.26 -13.64 -14.20
CA SER A 458 -0.69 -12.83 -13.05
C SER A 458 -2.19 -12.61 -13.09
N GLY A 459 -2.78 -12.30 -11.94
CA GLY A 459 -4.20 -12.03 -11.84
C GLY A 459 -4.64 -10.73 -12.55
N PRO A 460 -5.91 -10.33 -12.42
CA PRO A 460 -6.96 -11.01 -11.63
C PRO A 460 -7.37 -12.35 -12.27
N ASP A 461 -8.33 -13.03 -11.63
CA ASP A 461 -8.88 -14.31 -12.07
C ASP A 461 -7.87 -15.46 -12.00
N LEU A 462 -7.05 -15.51 -10.93
CA LEU A 462 -6.15 -16.63 -10.66
C LEU A 462 -6.92 -17.87 -10.20
N LEU A 463 -8.02 -17.68 -9.49
CA LEU A 463 -8.90 -18.72 -8.97
C LEU A 463 -10.35 -18.46 -9.39
N PRO A 464 -11.18 -19.51 -9.51
CA PRO A 464 -12.61 -19.31 -9.63
C PRO A 464 -13.23 -18.81 -8.31
N GLU A 465 -14.45 -18.27 -8.39
CA GLU A 465 -15.13 -17.66 -7.24
C GLU A 465 -15.54 -18.68 -6.15
N SER A 466 -15.86 -19.92 -6.53
CA SER A 466 -16.30 -20.97 -5.60
C SER A 466 -15.58 -22.30 -5.86
N LEU A 467 -15.50 -23.13 -4.82
CA LEU A 467 -14.88 -24.46 -4.88
C LEU A 467 -15.53 -25.38 -5.93
N LYS A 468 -16.79 -25.14 -6.28
CA LYS A 468 -17.52 -25.94 -7.28
C LYS A 468 -17.04 -25.69 -8.71
N ASP A 469 -16.38 -24.57 -8.95
CA ASP A 469 -16.02 -24.09 -10.29
C ASP A 469 -14.56 -24.40 -10.66
N PHE A 470 -13.79 -25.04 -9.77
CA PHE A 470 -12.41 -25.47 -10.04
C PHE A 470 -12.31 -26.62 -11.06
N GLY A 471 -13.40 -27.33 -11.32
CA GLY A 471 -13.40 -28.52 -12.15
C GLY A 471 -12.96 -29.77 -11.39
N PRO A 472 -12.31 -30.76 -12.05
CA PRO A 472 -12.02 -32.04 -11.44
C PRO A 472 -10.99 -31.91 -10.31
N GLU A 473 -11.37 -32.40 -9.13
CA GLU A 473 -10.53 -32.47 -7.95
C GLU A 473 -9.47 -33.56 -8.10
N ILE A 474 -8.22 -33.29 -7.66
CA ILE A 474 -7.14 -34.29 -7.62
C ILE A 474 -7.30 -35.19 -6.40
N ALA A 475 -7.51 -34.58 -5.23
CA ALA A 475 -7.64 -35.28 -3.97
C ALA A 475 -8.32 -34.40 -2.91
N SER A 476 -8.91 -35.05 -1.91
CA SER A 476 -9.39 -34.42 -0.67
C SER A 476 -8.85 -35.12 0.56
N GLY A 477 -8.88 -34.44 1.70
CA GLY A 477 -8.51 -35.04 2.97
C GLY A 477 -8.18 -34.02 4.03
N THR A 478 -7.13 -34.29 4.81
CA THR A 478 -6.68 -33.41 5.88
C THR A 478 -5.20 -33.03 5.77
N LEU A 479 -4.90 -31.84 6.26
CA LEU A 479 -3.56 -31.28 6.37
C LEU A 479 -3.24 -31.01 7.84
N GLU A 480 -2.18 -31.63 8.37
CA GLU A 480 -1.59 -31.28 9.67
C GLU A 480 -0.37 -30.37 9.46
N LEU A 481 -0.37 -29.21 10.13
CA LEU A 481 0.75 -28.29 10.10
C LEU A 481 1.96 -28.83 10.89
N PRO A 482 3.18 -28.56 10.41
CA PRO A 482 4.42 -29.03 11.03
C PRO A 482 4.72 -28.32 12.38
N ALA A 483 5.91 -28.58 12.92
CA ALA A 483 6.43 -27.85 14.07
C ALA A 483 6.73 -26.37 13.74
N THR A 484 6.86 -25.53 14.77
CA THR A 484 7.06 -24.08 14.64
C THR A 484 8.28 -23.69 13.79
N THR A 485 9.34 -24.51 13.78
CA THR A 485 10.57 -24.27 13.00
C THR A 485 10.34 -24.27 11.49
N GLU A 486 9.23 -24.84 11.03
CA GLU A 486 8.85 -24.98 9.63
C GLU A 486 7.71 -24.04 9.23
N LEU A 487 7.24 -23.18 10.14
CA LEU A 487 6.10 -22.29 9.93
C LEU A 487 6.53 -20.83 9.87
N LEU A 488 6.14 -20.15 8.80
CA LEU A 488 6.23 -18.70 8.67
C LEU A 488 4.82 -18.12 8.72
N VAL A 489 4.63 -17.14 9.59
CA VAL A 489 3.41 -16.33 9.67
C VAL A 489 3.82 -14.86 9.82
N ASP A 490 3.50 -14.03 8.84
CA ASP A 490 3.86 -12.62 8.85
C ASP A 490 2.76 -11.74 8.23
N SER A 491 2.04 -11.00 9.08
CA SER A 491 1.07 -9.98 8.68
C SER A 491 1.62 -8.55 8.77
N VAL A 492 2.86 -8.39 9.24
CA VAL A 492 3.45 -7.08 9.51
C VAL A 492 4.30 -6.64 8.32
N ASN A 493 5.34 -7.39 7.96
CA ASN A 493 6.31 -6.92 6.97
C ASN A 493 5.75 -6.91 5.55
N ILE A 494 4.87 -7.85 5.21
CA ILE A 494 4.20 -7.91 3.90
C ILE A 494 3.34 -6.67 3.64
N ASN A 495 2.72 -6.10 4.68
CA ASN A 495 1.84 -4.93 4.60
C ASN A 495 2.56 -3.61 4.93
N LYS A 496 3.78 -3.68 5.48
CA LYS A 496 4.51 -2.51 6.00
C LYS A 496 4.80 -1.50 4.89
N ASP A 497 4.34 -0.27 5.07
CA ASP A 497 4.72 0.87 4.23
C ASP A 497 6.05 1.44 4.74
N PRO A 498 7.15 1.30 3.98
CA PRO A 498 8.47 1.78 4.42
C PRO A 498 8.55 3.31 4.50
N TYR A 499 7.60 4.02 3.88
CA TYR A 499 7.52 5.48 3.93
C TYR A 499 6.38 5.99 4.84
N ALA A 500 5.71 5.10 5.58
CA ALA A 500 4.83 5.52 6.66
C ALA A 500 5.66 6.12 7.80
N ALA A 501 5.13 7.15 8.45
CA ALA A 501 5.64 7.53 9.75
C ALA A 501 5.49 6.32 10.68
N THR A 502 6.53 6.01 11.45
CA THR A 502 6.45 4.99 12.49
C THR A 502 5.27 5.36 13.38
N PRO A 503 4.32 4.45 13.68
CA PRO A 503 3.35 4.71 14.72
C PRO A 503 4.13 4.97 16.00
N ASP A 504 4.17 6.22 16.46
CA ASP A 504 4.72 6.51 17.76
C ASP A 504 3.90 5.70 18.77
N GLY A 505 4.56 4.93 19.63
CA GLY A 505 3.93 4.02 20.60
C GLY A 505 2.90 4.67 21.55
N ASN A 506 2.70 5.98 21.42
CA ASN A 506 1.79 6.81 22.19
C ASN A 506 0.34 6.74 21.71
N ALA A 507 0.00 6.08 20.59
CA ALA A 507 -1.40 5.96 20.15
C ALA A 507 -2.29 5.32 21.23
N GLU A 508 -1.74 4.36 21.98
CA GLU A 508 -2.41 3.72 23.10
C GLU A 508 -2.45 4.61 24.36
N GLU A 509 -1.47 5.48 24.54
CA GLU A 509 -1.47 6.52 25.59
C GLU A 509 -2.53 7.59 25.31
N TRP A 510 -2.65 8.05 24.06
CA TRP A 510 -3.67 9.00 23.64
C TRP A 510 -5.07 8.41 23.76
N ARG A 511 -5.26 7.14 23.41
CA ARG A 511 -6.53 6.44 23.61
C ARG A 511 -6.89 6.37 25.10
N LYS A 512 -5.95 6.02 25.98
CA LYS A 512 -6.15 6.07 27.44
C LYS A 512 -6.53 7.48 27.91
N LEU A 513 -5.80 8.51 27.47
CA LEU A 513 -6.09 9.89 27.81
C LEU A 513 -7.49 10.34 27.35
N PHE A 514 -7.91 9.98 26.14
CA PHE A 514 -9.24 10.32 25.64
C PHE A 514 -10.34 9.56 26.38
N ASP A 515 -10.11 8.31 26.76
CA ASP A 515 -11.03 7.55 27.61
C ASP A 515 -11.12 8.16 29.02
N GLU A 516 -10.01 8.65 29.59
CA GLU A 516 -10.00 9.40 30.86
C GLU A 516 -10.76 10.74 30.75
N ILE A 517 -10.55 11.51 29.68
CA ILE A 517 -11.27 12.77 29.43
C ILE A 517 -12.77 12.48 29.26
N ARG A 518 -13.13 11.44 28.50
CA ARG A 518 -14.51 11.01 28.32
C ARG A 518 -15.15 10.60 29.64
N ALA A 519 -14.42 9.92 30.52
CA ALA A 519 -14.91 9.58 31.85
C ALA A 519 -15.16 10.83 32.70
N LYS A 520 -14.26 11.81 32.68
CA LYS A 520 -14.42 13.11 33.37
C LYS A 520 -15.58 13.95 32.84
N LEU A 521 -15.82 13.94 31.52
CA LEU A 521 -16.93 14.67 30.89
C LEU A 521 -18.30 14.01 31.10
N LYS A 522 -18.33 12.73 31.50
CA LYS A 522 -19.56 12.01 31.86
C LYS A 522 -20.00 12.23 33.30
N ASP A 523 -19.21 12.92 34.12
CA ASP A 523 -19.56 13.23 35.49
C ASP A 523 -20.18 14.65 35.56
N PRO A 524 -21.51 14.79 35.70
CA PRO A 524 -22.19 16.08 35.69
C PRO A 524 -22.12 16.71 37.09
N ALA A 525 -20.92 16.90 37.61
CA ALA A 525 -20.71 17.74 38.80
C ALA A 525 -20.06 19.05 38.34
N LEU A 526 -20.88 19.96 37.82
CA LEU A 526 -20.56 21.38 37.81
C LEU A 526 -20.27 21.78 39.27
N PRO A 527 -19.10 22.39 39.60
CA PRO A 527 -18.96 23.03 40.89
C PRO A 527 -19.92 24.23 40.90
N GLU A 528 -20.90 24.20 41.80
CA GLU A 528 -21.68 25.39 42.13
C GLU A 528 -20.71 26.52 42.48
N THR A 529 -20.82 27.61 41.73
CA THR A 529 -20.26 28.91 42.09
C THR A 529 -20.78 29.28 43.47
N THR A 530 -19.89 29.27 44.47
CA THR A 530 -20.15 29.81 45.79
C THR A 530 -20.55 31.28 45.68
N GLN A 531 -21.82 31.57 45.99
CA GLN A 531 -22.27 32.93 46.28
C GLN A 531 -21.55 33.44 47.54
N PRO A 532 -21.17 34.72 47.60
CA PRO A 532 -20.59 35.29 48.81
C PRO A 532 -21.69 35.51 49.86
N GLU A 533 -21.53 34.88 51.03
CA GLU A 533 -22.34 35.18 52.21
C GLU A 533 -22.19 36.66 52.58
N LYS A 534 -23.32 37.38 52.53
CA LYS A 534 -23.49 38.63 53.27
C LYS A 534 -23.43 38.32 54.76
N LYS A 535 -22.41 38.81 55.45
CA LYS A 535 -22.50 39.03 56.91
C LYS A 535 -23.01 40.45 57.16
N ALA A 536 -24.02 40.50 58.02
CA ALA A 536 -24.57 41.70 58.65
C ALA A 536 -23.55 42.37 59.56
#